data_AF-Q30SK9-F1
#
_entry.id   AF-Q30SK9-F1
#
_cell.length_a   1.000
_cell.length_b   1.000
_cell.length_c   1.000
_cell.angle_alpha   90.00
_cell.angle_beta   90.00
_cell.angle_gamma   90.00
#
_symmetry.space_group_name_H-M   'P 1'
#
loop_
_entity.id
_entity.type
_entity.pdbx_description
1 polymer ?
#
loop_
_entity_poly.entity_id
_entity_poly.type
_entity_poly.pdbx_seq_one_letter_code
_entity_poly.pdbx_strand_id
1 'polypeptide(L)'
;MKNIILFILVALFAGCDGVIYTNIYDKSRVGIDIKSVEIVASDEFSKKSVSEIMQSRGFLVGNSEYRLRVEHRDYKKTCTNPLSKTSSDYSFDGLVSIELFFQDKKLYNAYKDYKGEKSRELFEPLIKEMINEMEIKSSY
;
A
#
# COMPACT_ATOMS: atom_id res chain seq x y z
N MET A 1 33.74 16.53 16.88
CA MET A 1 32.48 16.17 17.59
C MET A 1 31.22 16.84 17.01
N LYS A 2 31.23 17.41 15.79
CA LYS A 2 30.02 17.98 15.14
C LYS A 2 29.26 16.96 14.27
N ASN A 3 29.93 15.93 13.79
CA ASN A 3 29.35 14.99 12.81
C ASN A 3 28.57 13.82 13.44
N ILE A 4 28.75 13.57 14.75
CA ILE A 4 28.04 12.48 15.46
C ILE A 4 26.59 12.91 15.81
N ILE A 5 26.39 14.20 16.07
CA ILE A 5 25.06 14.76 16.39
C ILE A 5 24.12 14.71 15.18
N LEU A 6 24.67 14.83 13.96
CA LEU A 6 23.89 14.76 12.73
C LEU A 6 23.36 13.35 12.45
N PHE A 7 24.09 12.30 12.86
CA PHE A 7 23.70 10.91 12.64
C PHE A 7 22.56 10.45 13.57
N ILE A 8 22.51 10.99 14.79
CA ILE A 8 21.45 10.70 15.78
C ILE A 8 20.12 11.36 15.36
N LEU A 9 20.16 12.53 14.73
CA LEU A 9 18.97 13.23 14.25
C LEU A 9 18.31 12.52 13.06
N VAL A 10 19.07 11.84 12.20
CA VAL A 10 18.52 11.04 11.08
C VAL A 10 17.85 9.76 11.59
N ALA A 11 18.33 9.16 12.67
CA ALA A 11 17.73 7.97 13.27
C ALA A 11 16.36 8.23 13.93
N LEU A 12 16.04 9.47 14.30
CA LEU A 12 14.76 9.85 14.90
C LEU A 12 13.60 9.96 13.88
N PHE A 13 13.88 9.96 12.58
CA PHE A 13 12.86 9.94 11.52
C PHE A 13 12.59 8.53 10.97
N ALA A 14 13.33 7.51 11.43
CA ALA A 14 13.10 6.13 11.04
C ALA A 14 12.02 5.50 11.94
N GLY A 15 10.77 5.52 11.48
CA GLY A 15 9.75 4.57 11.93
C GLY A 15 8.71 5.11 12.91
N CYS A 16 7.87 6.04 12.44
CA CYS A 16 6.49 6.14 12.92
C CYS A 16 5.51 5.78 11.77
N ASP A 17 5.91 4.84 10.92
CA ASP A 17 5.01 4.25 9.93
C ASP A 17 4.07 3.30 10.67
N GLY A 18 2.76 3.52 10.54
CA GLY A 18 1.73 2.68 11.15
C GLY A 18 1.91 1.19 10.80
N VAL A 19 1.47 0.31 11.70
CA VAL A 19 1.54 -1.14 11.49
C VAL A 19 0.86 -1.51 10.17
N ILE A 20 1.57 -2.27 9.34
CA ILE A 20 1.03 -2.84 8.10
C ILE A 20 0.47 -4.22 8.42
N TYR A 21 -0.78 -4.43 8.05
CA TYR A 21 -1.46 -5.70 8.20
C TYR A 21 -1.54 -6.37 6.83
N THR A 22 -1.13 -7.63 6.74
CA THR A 22 -1.03 -8.40 5.49
C THR A 22 -1.77 -9.73 5.59
N ASN A 23 -2.21 -10.27 4.46
CA ASN A 23 -2.73 -11.64 4.38
C ASN A 23 -2.52 -12.24 2.98
N ILE A 24 -2.01 -13.48 2.95
CA ILE A 24 -1.90 -14.30 1.73
C ILE A 24 -3.08 -15.28 1.71
N TYR A 25 -4.00 -15.09 0.76
CA TYR A 25 -5.20 -15.91 0.61
C TYR A 25 -4.94 -17.20 -0.17
N ASP A 26 -4.01 -17.18 -1.12
CA ASP A 26 -3.64 -18.35 -1.92
C ASP A 26 -2.12 -18.54 -1.94
N LYS A 27 -1.65 -19.38 -1.02
CA LYS A 27 -0.22 -19.71 -0.89
C LYS A 27 0.33 -20.51 -2.07
N SER A 28 -0.52 -21.13 -2.90
CA SER A 28 -0.06 -21.84 -4.11
C SER A 28 0.48 -20.89 -5.19
N ARG A 29 0.25 -19.59 -5.02
CA ARG A 29 0.67 -18.50 -5.92
C ARG A 29 1.85 -17.69 -5.37
N VAL A 30 2.55 -18.16 -4.34
CA VAL A 30 3.82 -17.55 -3.91
C VAL A 30 4.93 -17.94 -4.90
N GLY A 31 5.84 -17.01 -5.18
CA GLY A 31 6.97 -17.22 -6.11
C GLY A 31 6.61 -17.08 -7.59
N ILE A 32 5.44 -16.49 -7.90
CA ILE A 32 4.96 -16.28 -9.26
C ILE A 32 5.72 -15.17 -9.99
N ASP A 33 5.79 -15.31 -11.31
CA ASP A 33 6.26 -14.26 -12.22
C ASP A 33 5.06 -13.42 -12.68
N ILE A 34 5.10 -12.12 -12.38
CA ILE A 34 4.08 -11.16 -12.82
C ILE A 34 4.78 -10.09 -13.65
N LYS A 35 4.46 -10.04 -14.95
CA LYS A 35 5.03 -9.06 -15.88
C LYS A 35 4.21 -7.79 -15.97
N SER A 36 2.89 -7.94 -15.98
CA SER A 36 1.96 -6.82 -16.10
C SER A 36 0.89 -6.86 -15.02
N VAL A 37 0.39 -5.69 -14.64
CA VAL A 37 -0.66 -5.53 -13.66
C VAL A 37 -1.64 -4.44 -14.09
N GLU A 38 -2.93 -4.70 -13.94
CA GLU A 38 -3.99 -3.72 -14.07
C GLU A 38 -4.18 -3.00 -12.74
N ILE A 39 -4.11 -1.67 -12.72
CA ILE A 39 -4.36 -0.87 -11.51
C ILE A 39 -5.79 -0.34 -11.54
N VAL A 40 -6.58 -0.71 -10.53
CA VAL A 40 -7.93 -0.20 -10.30
C VAL A 40 -7.95 0.50 -8.94
N ALA A 41 -8.31 1.78 -8.90
CA ALA A 41 -8.24 2.55 -7.67
C ALA A 41 -9.55 3.28 -7.35
N SER A 42 -9.76 3.60 -6.07
CA SER A 42 -10.87 4.42 -5.58
C SER A 42 -10.82 5.87 -6.07
N ASP A 43 -9.64 6.36 -6.46
CA ASP A 43 -9.43 7.72 -6.93
C ASP A 43 -8.16 7.85 -7.80
N GLU A 44 -8.07 8.94 -8.56
CA GLU A 44 -6.99 9.17 -9.53
C GLU A 44 -5.62 9.38 -8.92
N PHE A 45 -5.51 9.98 -7.72
CA PHE A 45 -4.21 10.12 -7.05
C PHE A 45 -3.65 8.74 -6.73
N SER A 46 -4.46 7.88 -6.10
CA SER A 46 -4.04 6.53 -5.71
C SER A 46 -3.66 5.71 -6.94
N LYS A 47 -4.45 5.81 -8.02
CA LYS A 47 -4.16 5.18 -9.30
C LYS A 47 -2.80 5.60 -9.85
N LYS A 48 -2.54 6.91 -9.93
CA LYS A 48 -1.29 7.47 -10.43
C LYS A 48 -0.09 7.03 -9.57
N SER A 49 -0.17 7.23 -8.25
CA SER A 49 0.92 6.89 -7.33
C SER A 49 1.27 5.40 -7.41
N VAL A 50 0.29 4.50 -7.33
CA VAL A 50 0.56 3.06 -7.40
C VAL A 50 1.08 2.65 -8.77
N SER A 51 0.56 3.24 -9.86
CA SER A 51 1.06 2.95 -11.21
C SER A 51 2.54 3.30 -11.35
N GLU A 52 2.95 4.48 -10.88
CA GLU A 52 4.36 4.90 -10.93
C GLU A 52 5.25 4.05 -10.03
N ILE A 53 4.76 3.57 -8.87
CA ILE A 53 5.50 2.65 -7.99
C ILE A 53 5.72 1.32 -8.70
N MET A 54 4.67 0.72 -9.25
CA MET A 54 4.75 -0.55 -9.96
C MET A 54 5.68 -0.44 -11.18
N GLN A 55 5.56 0.62 -11.98
CA GLN A 55 6.47 0.88 -13.10
C GLN A 55 7.93 1.02 -12.65
N SER A 56 8.20 1.76 -11.57
CA SER A 56 9.56 1.91 -11.04
C SER A 56 10.16 0.61 -10.51
N ARG A 57 9.32 -0.39 -10.24
CA ARG A 57 9.71 -1.73 -9.81
C ARG A 57 9.73 -2.74 -10.97
N GLY A 58 9.65 -2.26 -12.22
CA GLY A 58 9.79 -3.09 -13.42
C GLY A 58 8.49 -3.74 -13.90
N PHE A 59 7.33 -3.39 -13.36
CA PHE A 59 6.06 -3.94 -13.84
C PHE A 59 5.47 -3.11 -14.98
N LEU A 60 4.91 -3.78 -15.98
CA LEU A 60 4.10 -3.13 -17.01
C LEU A 60 2.71 -2.81 -16.45
N VAL A 61 2.33 -1.54 -16.41
CA VAL A 61 0.99 -1.14 -15.98
C VAL A 61 0.07 -1.03 -17.19
N GLY A 62 -0.99 -1.86 -17.21
CA GLY A 62 -1.91 -1.97 -18.34
C GLY A 62 -2.89 -3.12 -18.17
N ASN A 63 -3.52 -3.56 -19.27
CA ASN A 63 -4.42 -4.72 -19.21
C ASN A 63 -3.65 -5.99 -18.83
N SER A 64 -4.17 -6.76 -17.87
CA SER A 64 -3.51 -7.94 -17.30
C SER A 64 -4.53 -8.88 -16.66
N GLU A 65 -4.18 -10.16 -16.54
CA GLU A 65 -4.91 -11.13 -15.72
C GLU A 65 -4.74 -10.86 -14.21
N TYR A 66 -3.69 -10.12 -13.85
CA TYR A 66 -3.44 -9.66 -12.50
C TYR A 66 -3.98 -8.25 -12.33
N ARG A 67 -4.79 -8.06 -11.29
CA ARG A 67 -5.37 -6.76 -10.95
C ARG A 67 -4.97 -6.36 -9.53
N LEU A 68 -4.39 -5.18 -9.38
CA LEU A 68 -4.11 -4.56 -8.10
C LEU A 68 -5.21 -3.53 -7.82
N ARG A 69 -6.12 -3.87 -6.91
CA ARG A 69 -7.11 -2.93 -6.40
C ARG A 69 -6.49 -2.08 -5.31
N VAL A 70 -6.70 -0.77 -5.38
CA VAL A 70 -6.14 0.21 -4.46
C VAL A 70 -7.27 1.01 -3.87
N GLU A 71 -7.32 1.07 -2.55
CA GLU A 71 -8.33 1.86 -1.85
C GLU A 71 -7.67 2.91 -0.97
N HIS A 72 -8.22 4.12 -1.02
CA HIS A 72 -7.93 5.21 -0.12
C HIS A 72 -9.23 5.69 0.51
N ARG A 73 -9.30 5.61 1.83
CA ARG A 73 -10.43 6.10 2.64
C ARG A 73 -9.97 7.28 3.48
N ASP A 74 -10.68 8.39 3.36
CA ASP A 74 -10.52 9.56 4.21
C ASP A 74 -11.61 9.53 5.29
N TYR A 75 -11.23 9.26 6.53
CA TYR A 75 -12.20 9.09 7.62
C TYR A 75 -12.92 10.40 7.95
N LYS A 76 -12.32 11.57 7.67
CA LYS A 76 -12.99 12.88 7.84
C LYS A 76 -14.13 13.07 6.84
N LYS A 77 -14.01 12.51 5.64
CA LYS A 77 -15.02 12.62 4.58
C LYS A 77 -16.07 11.52 4.61
N THR A 78 -15.77 10.40 5.28
CA THR A 78 -16.60 9.19 5.23
C THR A 78 -17.58 9.09 6.42
N CYS A 79 -17.35 9.85 7.50
CA CYS A 79 -18.19 9.81 8.70
C CYS A 79 -19.34 10.83 8.68
N THR A 80 -20.53 10.43 8.21
CA THR A 80 -21.79 11.19 8.40
C THR A 80 -22.52 10.84 9.70
N ASN A 81 -22.10 9.79 10.43
CA ASN A 81 -22.75 9.35 11.66
C ASN A 81 -21.97 9.83 12.92
N PRO A 82 -22.57 10.65 13.81
CA PRO A 82 -21.90 11.15 15.02
C PRO A 82 -21.50 10.06 16.04
N LEU A 83 -22.16 8.90 16.01
CA LEU A 83 -21.96 7.82 16.99
C LEU A 83 -20.77 6.90 16.68
N SER A 84 -20.25 6.91 15.45
CA SER A 84 -19.01 6.17 15.12
C SER A 84 -17.74 6.90 15.58
N LYS A 85 -17.86 8.11 16.13
CA LYS A 85 -16.73 8.90 16.62
C LYS A 85 -16.16 8.41 17.96
N THR A 86 -16.81 7.52 18.70
CA THR A 86 -16.54 7.38 20.15
C THR A 86 -15.60 6.26 20.61
N SER A 87 -14.82 5.56 19.78
CA SER A 87 -13.93 4.52 20.36
C SER A 87 -12.55 4.25 19.74
N SER A 88 -12.21 4.74 18.56
CA SER A 88 -10.91 4.38 17.93
C SER A 88 -10.43 5.32 16.81
N ASP A 89 -11.34 6.05 16.17
CA ASP A 89 -11.09 6.72 14.88
C ASP A 89 -10.50 8.13 14.97
N TYR A 90 -10.26 8.67 16.17
CA TYR A 90 -9.61 9.99 16.32
C TYR A 90 -8.10 9.95 16.14
N SER A 91 -7.51 8.76 16.16
CA SER A 91 -6.07 8.62 16.08
C SER A 91 -5.55 8.74 14.65
N PHE A 92 -6.36 8.48 13.62
CA PHE A 92 -5.90 8.37 12.24
C PHE A 92 -6.73 9.23 11.28
N ASP A 93 -6.10 9.71 10.22
CA ASP A 93 -6.75 10.55 9.20
C ASP A 93 -7.45 9.72 8.12
N GLY A 94 -7.02 8.47 7.94
CA GLY A 94 -7.62 7.56 6.97
C GLY A 94 -6.92 6.21 6.89
N LEU A 95 -7.27 5.45 5.85
CA LEU A 95 -6.71 4.14 5.55
C LEU A 95 -6.33 4.04 4.08
N VAL A 96 -5.23 3.33 3.84
CA VAL A 96 -4.83 2.88 2.51
C VAL A 96 -4.76 1.35 2.50
N SER A 97 -5.26 0.74 1.43
CA SER A 97 -5.14 -0.70 1.24
C SER A 97 -4.87 -1.06 -0.22
N ILE A 98 -4.20 -2.18 -0.40
CA ILE A 98 -4.00 -2.82 -1.70
C ILE A 98 -4.47 -4.26 -1.65
N GLU A 99 -4.99 -4.75 -2.76
CA GLU A 99 -5.44 -6.13 -2.90
C GLU A 99 -5.04 -6.66 -4.28
N LEU A 100 -4.29 -7.75 -4.31
CA LEU A 100 -3.88 -8.41 -5.55
C LEU A 100 -4.88 -9.51 -5.90
N PHE A 101 -5.31 -9.53 -7.15
CA PHE A 101 -6.20 -10.55 -7.71
C PHE A 101 -5.57 -11.20 -8.94
N PHE A 102 -5.90 -12.47 -9.17
CA PHE A 102 -5.69 -13.17 -10.43
C PHE A 102 -7.04 -13.74 -10.90
N GLN A 103 -7.52 -13.33 -12.07
CA GLN A 103 -8.82 -13.77 -12.61
C GLN A 103 -9.95 -13.71 -11.56
N ASP A 104 -10.09 -12.55 -10.89
CA ASP A 104 -11.05 -12.25 -9.82
C ASP A 104 -10.91 -13.06 -8.51
N LYS A 105 -9.90 -13.94 -8.39
CA LYS A 105 -9.54 -14.57 -7.11
C LYS A 105 -8.55 -13.69 -6.35
N LYS A 106 -8.90 -13.32 -5.12
CA LYS A 106 -8.00 -12.57 -4.24
C LYS A 106 -6.81 -13.44 -3.84
N LEU A 107 -5.61 -12.94 -4.08
CA LEU A 107 -4.35 -13.58 -3.73
C LEU A 107 -3.74 -12.99 -2.46
N TYR A 108 -3.80 -11.67 -2.34
CA TYR A 108 -3.10 -10.92 -1.31
C TYR A 108 -3.91 -9.69 -0.87
N ASN A 109 -3.77 -9.29 0.38
CA ASN A 109 -4.08 -7.93 0.79
C ASN A 109 -2.99 -7.36 1.70
N ALA A 110 -2.89 -6.03 1.68
CA ALA A 110 -2.20 -5.28 2.72
C ALA A 110 -2.94 -3.97 2.99
N TYR A 111 -2.96 -3.53 4.24
CA TYR A 111 -3.52 -2.24 4.61
C TYR A 111 -2.78 -1.61 5.79
N LYS A 112 -2.89 -0.29 5.90
CA LYS A 112 -2.49 0.46 7.10
C LYS A 112 -3.38 1.68 7.28
N ASP A 113 -3.60 2.05 8.53
CA ASP A 113 -4.09 3.39 8.87
C ASP A 113 -2.94 4.40 8.74
N TYR A 114 -3.27 5.64 8.39
CA TYR A 114 -2.29 6.71 8.24
C TYR A 114 -2.71 7.99 8.96
N LYS A 115 -1.71 8.82 9.29
CA LYS A 115 -1.89 10.21 9.72
C LYS A 115 -1.19 11.14 8.74
N GLY A 116 -1.70 12.35 8.61
CA GLY A 116 -1.17 13.38 7.73
C GLY A 116 -1.83 13.38 6.35
N GLU A 117 -1.10 13.92 5.39
CA GLU A 117 -1.60 14.11 4.03
C GLU A 117 -1.51 12.86 3.18
N LYS A 118 -2.33 12.83 2.13
CA LYS A 118 -2.27 11.78 1.13
C LYS A 118 -0.97 11.91 0.35
N SER A 119 -0.16 10.86 0.35
CA SER A 119 1.15 10.87 -0.29
C SER A 119 1.48 9.52 -0.94
N ARG A 120 2.48 9.50 -1.83
CA ARG A 120 2.93 8.27 -2.51
C ARG A 120 3.52 7.28 -1.51
N GLU A 121 4.18 7.79 -0.48
CA GLU A 121 4.85 7.05 0.60
C GLU A 121 3.87 6.22 1.44
N LEU A 122 2.56 6.50 1.35
CA LEU A 122 1.54 5.65 1.95
C LEU A 122 1.45 4.28 1.26
N PHE A 123 1.66 4.20 -0.05
CA PHE A 123 1.48 2.96 -0.83
C PHE A 123 2.77 2.17 -1.02
N GLU A 124 3.92 2.84 -1.04
CA GLU A 124 5.24 2.22 -1.24
C GLU A 124 5.50 1.01 -0.32
N PRO A 125 5.28 1.09 1.01
CA PRO A 125 5.58 -0.03 1.87
C PRO A 125 4.55 -1.17 1.71
N LEU A 126 3.28 -0.87 1.39
CA LEU A 126 2.27 -1.89 1.10
C LEU A 126 2.68 -2.73 -0.12
N ILE A 127 3.11 -2.07 -1.20
CA ILE A 127 3.56 -2.73 -2.43
C ILE A 127 4.85 -3.52 -2.19
N LYS A 128 5.76 -2.98 -1.37
CA LYS A 128 6.99 -3.68 -0.96
C LYS A 128 6.68 -4.97 -0.22
N GLU A 129 5.80 -4.94 0.78
CA GLU A 129 5.39 -6.15 1.51
C GLU A 129 4.72 -7.15 0.59
N MET A 130 3.82 -6.72 -0.30
CA MET A 130 3.21 -7.61 -1.30
C MET A 130 4.26 -8.33 -2.16
N ILE A 131 5.23 -7.60 -2.72
CA ILE A 131 6.26 -8.19 -3.58
C ILE A 131 7.13 -9.17 -2.79
N ASN A 132 7.51 -8.80 -1.57
CA ASN A 132 8.37 -9.63 -0.72
C ASN A 132 7.66 -10.89 -0.23
N GLU A 133 6.49 -10.76 0.38
CA GLU A 133 5.74 -11.88 0.99
C GLU A 133 5.20 -12.85 -0.07
N MET A 134 4.80 -12.35 -1.25
CA MET A 134 4.39 -13.19 -2.37
C MET A 134 5.58 -13.68 -3.22
N GLU A 135 6.81 -13.28 -2.89
CA GLU A 135 8.04 -13.57 -3.64
C GLU A 135 7.91 -13.29 -5.14
N ILE A 136 7.25 -12.18 -5.50
CA ILE A 136 6.94 -11.85 -6.90
C ILE A 136 8.25 -11.54 -7.61
N LYS A 137 8.53 -12.32 -8.66
CA LYS A 137 9.66 -12.07 -9.54
C LYS A 137 9.21 -11.05 -10.59
N SER A 138 9.87 -9.90 -10.64
CA SER A 138 9.73 -8.99 -11.78
C SER A 138 10.63 -9.50 -12.91
N SER A 139 10.06 -9.87 -14.04
CA SER A 139 10.86 -10.24 -15.22
C SER A 139 11.37 -9.01 -15.97
N TYR A 140 12.41 -8.34 -15.46
CA TYR A 140 13.28 -7.43 -16.22
C TYR A 140 14.71 -7.49 -15.69
#